data_AF-A0A5C6F7D3-F1
#
_entry.id   AF-A0A5C6F7D3-F1
#
_cell.length_a   1.000
_cell.length_b   1.000
_cell.length_c   1.000
_cell.angle_alpha   90.00
_cell.angle_beta   90.00
_cell.angle_gamma   90.00
#
_symmetry.space_group_name_H-M   'P 1'
#
loop_
_entity.id
_entity.type
_entity.pdbx_description
1 polymer ?
#
loop_
_entity_poly.entity_id
_entity_poly.type
_entity_poly.pdbx_seq_one_letter_code
_entity_poly.pdbx_strand_id
1 'polypeptide(L)'
;MRTILITGGAGFIGSNLVRQLVRSEQYRVINVDKLTYAGNLFSLKDLEDSPNYTFVQGDIGDGMLMLDLLHRYQCDGVMNLAAESHVDRSIGSPGDFVQTNVVGTYELLEATREYWQSLAEEKSANFRFIHVSTDEVFGSLGDEGAFTESTPYSPNSPYSASKASSDHLVRAYHETFALPTITTHCSNNYGPYQFPEKLIPLIIAKAVEGKPLPVYGTGLNVRDWLHVEDHCTALRTIYESGNVGETYNIGGGTEKSNLDVVNIICDTVDRLTGSSKKSSDKIEFVRDRPGHDFRYAIDCSKLNNDLGWQAAVSFEQGIEATVKWYLANSDWVESTRKNGYDGQRLGIDAEGNPSAGITASDMSDTAPNQNEDCPFEGVVFNKLGKYEDNRGWLIELFRNDEVPAGNEPVMAYMSQTLPGVSRGPHEHVDQSDLFGFFGPGDFRLYLWDSRKDSPTFGQRFTRIVGATNPQSVIVPPGVVHAYKNVSLHPGIVFNAPNRLYAGQGKQDPVDEIRHEEADGSEYQLIDA
;
A
#
# COMPACT_ATOMS: atom_id res chain seq x y z
N MET A 1 -15.97 -3.19 22.79
CA MET A 1 -15.67 -3.47 21.37
C MET A 1 -14.28 -2.95 21.10
N ARG A 2 -13.37 -3.79 20.58
CA ARG A 2 -11.99 -3.37 20.23
C ARG A 2 -11.98 -2.72 18.85
N THR A 3 -11.23 -1.65 18.65
CA THR A 3 -11.11 -0.97 17.35
C THR A 3 -9.84 -1.40 16.64
N ILE A 4 -9.97 -2.04 15.48
CA ILE A 4 -8.85 -2.56 14.69
C ILE A 4 -8.74 -1.77 13.39
N LEU A 5 -7.54 -1.26 13.11
CA LEU A 5 -7.20 -0.73 11.81
C LEU A 5 -6.71 -1.87 10.92
N ILE A 6 -7.36 -2.07 9.78
CA ILE A 6 -6.98 -3.09 8.79
C ILE A 6 -6.55 -2.36 7.53
N THR A 7 -5.33 -2.61 7.07
CA THR A 7 -4.86 -2.10 5.77
C THR A 7 -5.10 -3.15 4.69
N GLY A 8 -5.44 -2.74 3.47
CA GLY A 8 -5.68 -3.66 2.35
C GLY A 8 -6.98 -4.45 2.50
N GLY A 9 -7.94 -3.93 3.29
CA GLY A 9 -9.17 -4.64 3.60
C GLY A 9 -10.15 -4.75 2.44
N ALA A 10 -9.96 -4.01 1.33
CA ALA A 10 -10.76 -4.19 0.10
C ALA A 10 -10.18 -5.26 -0.84
N GLY A 11 -9.03 -5.86 -0.51
CA GLY A 11 -8.44 -6.99 -1.23
C GLY A 11 -9.04 -8.35 -0.87
N PHE A 12 -8.50 -9.43 -1.42
CA PHE A 12 -9.02 -10.80 -1.24
C PHE A 12 -9.04 -11.25 0.22
N ILE A 13 -7.88 -11.40 0.86
CA ILE A 13 -7.79 -11.87 2.26
C ILE A 13 -8.37 -10.80 3.19
N GLY A 14 -8.05 -9.53 2.93
CA GLY A 14 -8.54 -8.38 3.70
C GLY A 14 -10.06 -8.31 3.80
N SER A 15 -10.78 -8.49 2.69
CA SER A 15 -12.24 -8.38 2.71
C SER A 15 -12.91 -9.52 3.46
N ASN A 16 -12.34 -10.74 3.39
CA ASN A 16 -12.79 -11.87 4.19
C ASN A 16 -12.54 -11.64 5.69
N LEU A 17 -11.39 -11.06 6.06
CA LEU A 17 -11.06 -10.73 7.45
C LEU A 17 -11.98 -9.63 8.00
N VAL A 18 -12.14 -8.52 7.27
CA VAL A 18 -13.06 -7.42 7.62
C VAL A 18 -14.46 -7.99 7.88
N ARG A 19 -14.96 -8.82 6.96
CA ARG A 19 -16.26 -9.49 7.08
C ARG A 19 -16.37 -10.35 8.31
N GLN A 20 -15.35 -11.15 8.62
CA GLN A 20 -15.34 -12.00 9.81
C GLN A 20 -15.35 -11.18 11.10
N LEU A 21 -14.55 -10.11 11.18
CA LEU A 21 -14.46 -9.27 12.37
C LEU A 21 -15.72 -8.43 12.59
N VAL A 22 -16.24 -7.79 11.54
CA VAL A 22 -17.49 -6.99 11.61
C VAL A 22 -18.66 -7.85 12.07
N ARG A 23 -18.85 -9.04 11.47
CA ARG A 23 -19.95 -9.96 11.82
C ARG A 23 -19.83 -10.60 13.20
N SER A 24 -18.65 -10.57 13.82
CA SER A 24 -18.48 -11.07 15.17
C SER A 24 -19.07 -10.14 16.24
N GLU A 25 -19.36 -8.88 15.89
CA GLU A 25 -19.83 -7.80 16.76
C GLU A 25 -18.89 -7.45 17.93
N GLN A 26 -17.72 -8.07 18.01
CA GLN A 26 -16.71 -7.83 19.04
C GLN A 26 -15.74 -6.69 18.65
N TYR A 27 -15.70 -6.38 17.36
CA TYR A 27 -14.74 -5.46 16.75
C TYR A 27 -15.43 -4.32 16.02
N ARG A 28 -14.80 -3.14 16.10
CA ARG A 28 -14.97 -2.04 15.15
C ARG A 28 -13.80 -2.10 14.18
N VAL A 29 -14.09 -2.08 12.88
CA VAL A 29 -13.06 -2.18 11.84
C VAL A 29 -12.94 -0.85 11.12
N ILE A 30 -11.72 -0.30 11.10
CA ILE A 30 -11.33 0.83 10.26
C ILE A 30 -10.54 0.24 9.09
N ASN A 31 -11.18 0.09 7.94
CA ASN A 31 -10.58 -0.46 6.74
C ASN A 31 -9.95 0.66 5.91
N VAL A 32 -8.61 0.62 5.79
CA VAL A 32 -7.83 1.52 4.96
C VAL A 32 -7.38 0.79 3.70
N ASP A 33 -7.75 1.30 2.53
CA ASP A 33 -7.33 0.70 1.26
C ASP A 33 -7.10 1.79 0.20
N LYS A 34 -6.05 1.62 -0.62
CA LYS A 34 -5.74 2.55 -1.71
C LYS A 34 -6.69 2.38 -2.90
N LEU A 35 -7.39 1.24 -2.97
CA LEU A 35 -8.19 0.82 -4.12
C LEU A 35 -7.36 0.74 -5.41
N THR A 36 -6.24 0.02 -5.35
CA THR A 36 -5.48 -0.34 -6.57
C THR A 36 -6.27 -1.35 -7.43
N TYR A 37 -5.68 -1.89 -8.50
CA TYR A 37 -6.34 -2.90 -9.35
C TYR A 37 -6.92 -4.09 -8.56
N ALA A 38 -6.31 -4.44 -7.42
CA ALA A 38 -6.73 -5.56 -6.59
C ALA A 38 -7.78 -5.20 -5.53
N GLY A 39 -8.00 -3.91 -5.27
CA GLY A 39 -9.00 -3.41 -4.33
C GLY A 39 -10.38 -3.37 -4.96
N ASN A 40 -11.38 -3.97 -4.30
CA ASN A 40 -12.75 -3.98 -4.82
C ASN A 40 -13.76 -3.81 -3.68
N LEU A 41 -14.37 -2.61 -3.59
CA LEU A 41 -15.41 -2.31 -2.61
C LEU A 41 -16.67 -3.18 -2.76
N PHE A 42 -16.93 -3.74 -3.95
CA PHE A 42 -18.04 -4.69 -4.13
C PHE A 42 -17.88 -5.91 -3.22
N SER A 43 -16.64 -6.29 -2.86
CA SER A 43 -16.34 -7.38 -1.91
C SER A 43 -16.84 -7.09 -0.49
N LEU A 44 -17.21 -5.85 -0.17
CA LEU A 44 -17.64 -5.39 1.15
C LEU A 44 -18.99 -4.66 1.13
N LYS A 45 -19.69 -4.68 0.00
CA LYS A 45 -20.94 -3.93 -0.22
C LYS A 45 -22.01 -4.22 0.84
N ASP A 46 -22.13 -5.46 1.30
CA ASP A 46 -23.10 -5.85 2.34
C ASP A 46 -22.73 -5.36 3.75
N LEU A 47 -21.56 -4.74 3.92
CA LEU A 47 -21.09 -4.20 5.20
C LEU A 47 -21.08 -2.66 5.24
N GLU A 48 -21.38 -1.96 4.14
CA GLU A 48 -21.33 -0.49 4.05
C GLU A 48 -22.13 0.22 5.14
N ASP A 49 -23.30 -0.33 5.48
CA ASP A 49 -24.21 0.22 6.51
C ASP A 49 -23.96 -0.36 7.92
N SER A 50 -22.91 -1.17 8.11
CA SER A 50 -22.63 -1.79 9.41
C SER A 50 -22.09 -0.73 10.40
N PRO A 51 -22.69 -0.57 11.59
CA PRO A 51 -22.34 0.52 12.53
C PRO A 51 -20.91 0.39 13.10
N ASN A 52 -20.32 -0.80 13.01
CA ASN A 52 -18.96 -1.11 13.45
C ASN A 52 -17.96 -1.26 12.28
N TYR A 53 -18.32 -0.80 11.08
CA TYR A 53 -17.42 -0.75 9.92
C TYR A 53 -17.21 0.69 9.48
N THR A 54 -15.99 1.03 9.08
CA THR A 54 -15.66 2.34 8.50
C THR A 54 -14.61 2.13 7.42
N PHE A 55 -14.91 2.62 6.21
CA PHE A 55 -13.96 2.61 5.10
C PHE A 55 -13.25 3.96 4.99
N VAL A 56 -11.95 3.92 4.73
CA VAL A 56 -11.12 5.08 4.41
C VAL A 56 -10.29 4.75 3.19
N GLN A 57 -10.44 5.52 2.12
CA GLN A 57 -9.55 5.39 0.98
C GLN A 57 -8.23 6.10 1.31
N GLY A 58 -7.11 5.37 1.26
CA GLY A 58 -5.81 5.90 1.67
C GLY A 58 -4.64 4.97 1.36
N ASP A 59 -3.44 5.54 1.27
CA ASP A 59 -2.19 4.81 1.07
C ASP A 59 -1.47 4.63 2.42
N ILE A 60 -0.96 3.43 2.69
CA ILE A 60 -0.14 3.18 3.89
C ILE A 60 1.19 3.93 3.87
N GLY A 61 1.64 4.38 2.69
CA GLY A 61 2.77 5.30 2.53
C GLY A 61 2.47 6.74 2.96
N ASP A 62 1.22 7.09 3.26
CA ASP A 62 0.86 8.36 3.91
C ASP A 62 0.86 8.17 5.43
N GLY A 63 2.06 8.27 6.03
CA GLY A 63 2.25 8.09 7.48
C GLY A 63 1.41 9.05 8.32
N MET A 64 1.15 10.27 7.84
CA MET A 64 0.31 11.25 8.57
C MET A 64 -1.15 10.83 8.59
N LEU A 65 -1.68 10.35 7.45
CA LEU A 65 -3.02 9.78 7.41
C LEU A 65 -3.11 8.58 8.36
N MET A 66 -2.11 7.68 8.36
CA MET A 66 -2.14 6.51 9.24
C MET A 66 -2.16 6.91 10.71
N LEU A 67 -1.33 7.87 11.10
CA LEU A 67 -1.27 8.40 12.46
C LEU A 67 -2.58 9.08 12.88
N ASP A 68 -3.16 9.94 12.03
CA ASP A 68 -4.45 10.57 12.26
C ASP A 68 -5.56 9.52 12.46
N LEU A 69 -5.61 8.48 11.64
CA LEU A 69 -6.61 7.43 11.78
C LEU A 69 -6.45 6.64 13.08
N LEU A 70 -5.22 6.32 13.48
CA LEU A 70 -4.94 5.65 14.74
C LEU A 70 -5.42 6.48 15.95
N HIS A 71 -5.14 7.78 15.97
CA HIS A 71 -5.60 8.69 17.01
C HIS A 71 -7.11 8.93 16.98
N ARG A 72 -7.68 9.23 15.81
CA ARG A 72 -9.10 9.54 15.63
C ARG A 72 -10.00 8.39 16.09
N TYR A 73 -9.64 7.17 15.72
CA TYR A 73 -10.43 5.98 16.05
C TYR A 73 -9.98 5.26 17.32
N GLN A 74 -8.93 5.76 17.96
CA GLN A 74 -8.41 5.18 19.20
C GLN A 74 -8.15 3.69 19.05
N CYS A 75 -7.47 3.29 17.98
CA CYS A 75 -7.23 1.90 17.62
C CYS A 75 -6.53 1.10 18.74
N ASP A 76 -6.98 -0.13 18.95
CA ASP A 76 -6.42 -1.12 19.89
C ASP A 76 -5.44 -2.07 19.19
N GLY A 77 -5.33 -2.00 17.87
CA GLY A 77 -4.35 -2.75 17.10
C GLY A 77 -4.44 -2.46 15.61
N VAL A 78 -3.43 -2.97 14.89
CA VAL A 78 -3.30 -2.87 13.44
C VAL A 78 -3.12 -4.28 12.88
N MET A 79 -3.80 -4.59 11.79
CA MET A 79 -3.55 -5.79 10.97
C MET A 79 -3.18 -5.32 9.57
N ASN A 80 -1.89 -5.43 9.23
CA ASN A 80 -1.34 -4.94 7.97
C ASN A 80 -1.40 -6.01 6.88
N LEU A 81 -2.36 -5.89 5.95
CA LEU A 81 -2.52 -6.77 4.78
C LEU A 81 -2.30 -6.04 3.44
N ALA A 82 -2.20 -4.71 3.44
CA ALA A 82 -1.94 -3.93 2.24
C ALA A 82 -0.58 -4.28 1.63
N ALA A 83 -0.60 -4.76 0.40
CA ALA A 83 0.59 -5.08 -0.38
C ALA A 83 0.25 -5.19 -1.87
N GLU A 84 1.25 -4.92 -2.71
CA GLU A 84 1.27 -5.47 -4.06
C GLU A 84 1.66 -6.95 -4.00
N SER A 85 0.84 -7.83 -4.59
CA SER A 85 0.87 -9.28 -4.29
C SER A 85 1.05 -10.21 -5.50
N HIS A 86 1.08 -9.69 -6.73
CA HIS A 86 1.15 -10.54 -7.92
C HIS A 86 2.59 -10.72 -8.41
N VAL A 87 3.14 -11.93 -8.26
CA VAL A 87 4.51 -12.25 -8.70
C VAL A 87 4.74 -11.85 -10.16
N ASP A 88 3.83 -12.19 -11.09
CA ASP A 88 4.03 -11.83 -12.50
C ASP A 88 4.05 -10.31 -12.74
N ARG A 89 3.28 -9.51 -11.96
CA ARG A 89 3.32 -8.04 -12.06
C ARG A 89 4.65 -7.50 -11.50
N SER A 90 5.18 -8.13 -10.46
CA SER A 90 6.46 -7.72 -9.85
C SER A 90 7.66 -7.88 -10.80
N ILE A 91 7.57 -8.79 -11.77
CA ILE A 91 8.60 -8.97 -12.80
C ILE A 91 8.59 -7.78 -13.78
N GLY A 92 7.40 -7.28 -14.13
CA GLY A 92 7.23 -6.13 -15.03
C GLY A 92 7.44 -4.77 -14.35
N SER A 93 6.97 -4.61 -13.11
CA SER A 93 6.96 -3.34 -12.37
C SER A 93 7.44 -3.51 -10.91
N PRO A 94 8.71 -3.87 -10.66
CA PRO A 94 9.21 -4.11 -9.31
C PRO A 94 9.21 -2.87 -8.40
N GLY A 95 9.21 -1.66 -8.98
CA GLY A 95 9.20 -0.40 -8.23
C GLY A 95 7.96 -0.23 -7.34
N ASP A 96 6.79 -0.60 -7.85
CA ASP A 96 5.52 -0.48 -7.13
C ASP A 96 5.48 -1.39 -5.89
N PHE A 97 6.15 -2.56 -5.98
CA PHE A 97 6.29 -3.51 -4.88
C PHE A 97 7.24 -2.99 -3.81
N VAL A 98 8.37 -2.37 -4.19
CA VAL A 98 9.26 -1.73 -3.21
C VAL A 98 8.54 -0.58 -2.50
N GLN A 99 7.87 0.28 -3.25
CA GLN A 99 7.17 1.43 -2.71
C GLN A 99 6.06 1.01 -1.74
N THR A 100 5.20 0.08 -2.14
CA THR A 100 4.06 -0.32 -1.30
C THR A 100 4.51 -1.24 -0.15
N ASN A 101 5.23 -2.31 -0.47
CA ASN A 101 5.47 -3.37 0.51
C ASN A 101 6.58 -2.97 1.50
N VAL A 102 7.62 -2.26 1.05
CA VAL A 102 8.74 -1.86 1.91
C VAL A 102 8.53 -0.47 2.49
N VAL A 103 8.45 0.55 1.64
CA VAL A 103 8.32 1.95 2.10
C VAL A 103 6.98 2.16 2.81
N GLY A 104 5.88 1.64 2.27
CA GLY A 104 4.57 1.71 2.92
C GLY A 104 4.53 1.00 4.28
N THR A 105 5.18 -0.17 4.43
CA THR A 105 5.27 -0.82 5.75
C THR A 105 6.11 0.01 6.72
N TYR A 106 7.19 0.63 6.28
CA TYR A 106 8.00 1.54 7.09
C TYR A 106 7.17 2.73 7.60
N GLU A 107 6.47 3.43 6.72
CA GLU A 107 5.64 4.60 7.08
C GLU A 107 4.52 4.19 8.07
N LEU A 108 3.88 3.05 7.86
CA LEU A 108 2.88 2.51 8.78
C LEU A 108 3.48 2.12 10.14
N LEU A 109 4.69 1.55 10.17
CA LEU A 109 5.39 1.19 11.40
C LEU A 109 5.76 2.44 12.21
N GLU A 110 6.24 3.50 11.56
CA GLU A 110 6.54 4.78 12.22
C GLU A 110 5.28 5.39 12.83
N ALA A 111 4.20 5.53 12.04
CA ALA A 111 2.93 6.06 12.53
C ALA A 111 2.36 5.23 13.69
N THR A 112 2.47 3.90 13.61
CA THR A 112 2.04 2.99 14.67
C THR A 112 2.89 3.16 15.93
N ARG A 113 4.21 3.26 15.78
CA ARG A 113 5.15 3.42 16.91
C ARG A 113 4.88 4.71 17.66
N GLU A 114 4.71 5.81 16.94
CA GLU A 114 4.40 7.11 17.53
C GLU A 114 3.07 7.06 18.30
N TYR A 115 2.00 6.58 17.65
CA TYR A 115 0.70 6.41 18.30
C TYR A 115 0.80 5.53 19.55
N TRP A 116 1.43 4.36 19.44
CA TRP A 116 1.59 3.41 20.54
C TRP A 116 2.34 4.01 21.74
N GLN A 117 3.40 4.80 21.49
CA GLN A 117 4.16 5.49 22.54
C GLN A 117 3.34 6.58 23.26
N SER A 118 2.32 7.13 22.61
CA SER A 118 1.40 8.11 23.21
C SER A 118 0.32 7.46 24.10
N LEU A 119 0.13 6.14 24.02
CA LEU A 119 -0.94 5.45 24.73
C LEU A 119 -0.64 5.31 26.22
N ALA A 120 -1.72 5.34 27.03
CA ALA A 120 -1.65 4.94 28.42
C ALA A 120 -1.17 3.49 28.57
N GLU A 121 -0.42 3.19 29.64
CA GLU A 121 0.26 1.91 29.88
C GLU A 121 -0.65 0.68 29.70
N GLU A 122 -1.88 0.73 30.21
CA GLU A 122 -2.84 -0.38 30.07
C GLU A 122 -3.20 -0.65 28.60
N LYS A 123 -3.36 0.41 27.80
CA LYS A 123 -3.73 0.30 26.38
C LYS A 123 -2.53 -0.10 25.54
N SER A 124 -1.35 0.47 25.81
CA SER A 124 -0.11 0.14 25.10
C SER A 124 0.32 -1.32 25.34
N ALA A 125 0.08 -1.88 26.53
CA ALA A 125 0.36 -3.29 26.86
C ALA A 125 -0.51 -4.28 26.08
N ASN A 126 -1.74 -3.89 25.74
CA ASN A 126 -2.70 -4.72 25.00
C ASN A 126 -2.66 -4.46 23.48
N PHE A 127 -1.92 -3.46 23.02
CA PHE A 127 -1.80 -3.14 21.60
C PHE A 127 -1.09 -4.25 20.84
N ARG A 128 -1.51 -4.54 19.61
CA ARG A 128 -0.84 -5.51 18.73
C ARG A 128 -0.75 -4.97 17.31
N PHE A 129 0.41 -5.15 16.69
CA PHE A 129 0.63 -4.92 15.27
C PHE A 129 0.86 -6.27 14.57
N ILE A 130 -0.12 -6.74 13.81
CA ILE A 130 -0.03 -8.01 13.08
C ILE A 130 0.43 -7.71 11.65
N HIS A 131 1.60 -8.23 11.28
CA HIS A 131 2.11 -8.13 9.91
C HIS A 131 1.82 -9.42 9.15
N VAL A 132 0.99 -9.33 8.10
CA VAL A 132 0.65 -10.48 7.27
C VAL A 132 1.63 -10.60 6.11
N SER A 133 2.39 -11.69 6.12
CA SER A 133 3.41 -12.03 5.12
C SER A 133 3.13 -13.40 4.50
N THR A 134 4.10 -13.95 3.79
CA THR A 134 3.93 -15.09 2.86
C THR A 134 5.04 -16.12 3.03
N ASP A 135 4.74 -17.37 2.78
CA ASP A 135 5.72 -18.46 2.69
C ASP A 135 6.80 -18.26 1.61
N GLU A 136 6.51 -17.52 0.54
CA GLU A 136 7.43 -17.23 -0.56
C GLU A 136 8.73 -16.51 -0.13
N VAL A 137 8.76 -15.95 1.09
CA VAL A 137 9.97 -15.34 1.66
C VAL A 137 11.07 -16.37 1.94
N PHE A 138 10.71 -17.64 2.11
CA PHE A 138 11.64 -18.75 2.37
C PHE A 138 12.25 -19.34 1.08
N GLY A 139 11.76 -18.96 -0.09
CA GLY A 139 12.20 -19.49 -1.39
C GLY A 139 11.57 -20.84 -1.73
N SER A 140 12.29 -21.74 -2.40
CA SER A 140 11.78 -23.06 -2.80
C SER A 140 12.32 -24.18 -1.91
N LEU A 141 11.47 -25.14 -1.58
CA LEU A 141 11.88 -26.44 -1.03
C LEU A 141 12.36 -27.38 -2.14
N GLY A 142 13.12 -28.40 -1.73
CA GLY A 142 13.28 -29.64 -2.50
C GLY A 142 12.12 -30.60 -2.27
N ASP A 143 12.37 -31.89 -2.52
CA ASP A 143 11.33 -32.93 -2.47
C ASP A 143 10.80 -33.19 -1.05
N GLU A 144 11.56 -32.85 -0.02
CA GLU A 144 11.28 -33.18 1.39
C GLU A 144 11.24 -31.90 2.26
N GLY A 145 10.63 -32.03 3.45
CA GLY A 145 10.58 -30.98 4.46
C GLY A 145 9.46 -29.95 4.24
N ALA A 146 9.36 -29.02 5.19
CA ALA A 146 8.40 -27.92 5.21
C ALA A 146 9.06 -26.69 5.87
N PHE A 147 8.54 -25.51 5.56
CA PHE A 147 8.99 -24.26 6.15
C PHE A 147 8.56 -24.13 7.61
N THR A 148 9.53 -23.90 8.48
CA THR A 148 9.35 -23.53 9.88
C THR A 148 9.65 -22.04 10.06
N GLU A 149 9.26 -21.45 11.20
CA GLU A 149 9.55 -20.03 11.50
C GLU A 149 11.06 -19.73 11.65
N SER A 150 11.89 -20.78 11.78
CA SER A 150 13.35 -20.68 11.81
C SER A 150 14.01 -20.87 10.44
N THR A 151 13.22 -21.11 9.39
CA THR A 151 13.75 -21.25 8.02
C THR A 151 14.37 -19.94 7.57
N PRO A 152 15.61 -19.95 7.02
CA PRO A 152 16.22 -18.74 6.49
C PRO A 152 15.44 -18.17 5.31
N TYR A 153 15.38 -16.84 5.24
CA TYR A 153 14.83 -16.13 4.09
C TYR A 153 15.70 -16.38 2.85
N SER A 154 15.06 -16.69 1.73
CA SER A 154 15.73 -16.89 0.42
C SER A 154 14.80 -16.55 -0.75
N PRO A 155 14.25 -15.32 -0.81
CA PRO A 155 13.22 -14.95 -1.79
C PRO A 155 13.77 -14.91 -3.23
N ASN A 156 13.02 -15.46 -4.19
CA ASN A 156 13.42 -15.59 -5.59
C ASN A 156 12.72 -14.61 -6.57
N SER A 157 11.83 -13.74 -6.08
CA SER A 157 11.10 -12.77 -6.92
C SER A 157 11.12 -11.36 -6.31
N PRO A 158 10.90 -10.29 -7.09
CA PRO A 158 10.77 -8.94 -6.54
C PRO A 158 9.64 -8.83 -5.51
N TYR A 159 8.52 -9.52 -5.73
CA TYR A 159 7.44 -9.64 -4.74
C TYR A 159 7.94 -10.23 -3.42
N SER A 160 8.47 -11.46 -3.43
CA SER A 160 8.87 -12.12 -2.19
C SER A 160 10.06 -11.43 -1.51
N ALA A 161 10.95 -10.79 -2.28
CA ALA A 161 12.04 -9.97 -1.73
C ALA A 161 11.51 -8.72 -1.02
N SER A 162 10.48 -8.06 -1.58
CA SER A 162 9.83 -6.92 -0.93
C SER A 162 9.12 -7.31 0.36
N LYS A 163 8.46 -8.48 0.41
CA LYS A 163 7.83 -9.03 1.62
C LYS A 163 8.86 -9.46 2.68
N ALA A 164 9.94 -10.10 2.27
CA ALA A 164 11.06 -10.41 3.16
C ALA A 164 11.65 -9.13 3.80
N SER A 165 11.78 -8.07 2.99
CA SER A 165 12.27 -6.77 3.47
C SER A 165 11.31 -6.14 4.49
N SER A 166 9.99 -6.22 4.27
CA SER A 166 9.00 -5.73 5.24
C SER A 166 9.04 -6.53 6.55
N ASP A 167 9.23 -7.84 6.50
CA ASP A 167 9.38 -8.70 7.68
C ASP A 167 10.60 -8.29 8.52
N HIS A 168 11.72 -7.98 7.87
CA HIS A 168 12.92 -7.49 8.56
C HIS A 168 12.68 -6.15 9.26
N LEU A 169 11.95 -5.22 8.63
CA LEU A 169 11.57 -3.95 9.27
C LEU A 169 10.70 -4.19 10.49
N VAL A 170 9.64 -4.99 10.38
CA VAL A 170 8.71 -5.29 11.49
C VAL A 170 9.45 -5.92 12.67
N ARG A 171 10.35 -6.87 12.40
CA ARG A 171 11.19 -7.49 13.43
C ARG A 171 12.14 -6.46 14.06
N ALA A 172 12.84 -5.66 13.25
CA ALA A 172 13.77 -4.65 13.75
C ALA A 172 13.07 -3.62 14.65
N TYR A 173 11.83 -3.26 14.33
CA TYR A 173 11.02 -2.34 15.14
C TYR A 173 10.65 -2.92 16.50
N HIS A 174 10.35 -4.21 16.55
CA HIS A 174 10.17 -4.90 17.82
C HIS A 174 11.46 -4.89 18.65
N GLU A 175 12.58 -5.35 18.07
CA GLU A 175 13.86 -5.45 18.79
C GLU A 175 14.40 -4.09 19.24
N THR A 176 14.18 -3.04 18.44
CA THR A 176 14.76 -1.70 18.70
C THR A 176 13.86 -0.84 19.59
N PHE A 177 12.54 -0.89 19.38
CA PHE A 177 11.59 0.02 20.02
C PHE A 177 10.58 -0.68 20.93
N ALA A 178 10.67 -2.01 21.07
CA ALA A 178 9.71 -2.84 21.81
C ALA A 178 8.25 -2.72 21.31
N LEU A 179 8.05 -2.26 20.07
CA LEU A 179 6.72 -2.22 19.46
C LEU A 179 6.12 -3.64 19.47
N PRO A 180 4.87 -3.86 19.91
CA PRO A 180 4.32 -5.20 20.09
C PRO A 180 3.85 -5.78 18.75
N THR A 181 4.82 -6.15 17.91
CA THR A 181 4.57 -6.74 16.59
C THR A 181 4.51 -8.26 16.63
N ILE A 182 3.77 -8.85 15.71
CA ILE A 182 3.72 -10.29 15.43
C ILE A 182 3.69 -10.46 13.92
N THR A 183 4.53 -11.34 13.39
CA THR A 183 4.58 -11.63 11.94
C THR A 183 3.91 -12.97 11.64
N THR A 184 3.19 -13.06 10.53
CA THR A 184 2.61 -14.33 10.08
C THR A 184 3.05 -14.66 8.66
N HIS A 185 3.45 -15.91 8.40
CA HIS A 185 3.75 -16.39 7.04
C HIS A 185 2.71 -17.42 6.64
N CYS A 186 1.83 -17.05 5.71
CA CYS A 186 0.78 -17.96 5.24
C CYS A 186 1.15 -18.65 3.93
N SER A 187 0.59 -19.83 3.70
CA SER A 187 0.63 -20.52 2.41
C SER A 187 -0.38 -19.95 1.41
N ASN A 188 -0.47 -20.55 0.22
CA ASN A 188 -1.37 -20.09 -0.84
C ASN A 188 -2.83 -20.12 -0.39
N ASN A 189 -3.42 -18.92 -0.34
CA ASN A 189 -4.82 -18.74 0.00
C ASN A 189 -5.74 -18.96 -1.21
N TYR A 190 -6.93 -19.50 -0.96
CA TYR A 190 -8.00 -19.61 -1.95
C TYR A 190 -9.40 -19.48 -1.33
N GLY A 191 -10.37 -19.04 -2.14
CA GLY A 191 -11.75 -18.88 -1.67
C GLY A 191 -12.54 -17.75 -2.34
N PRO A 192 -13.67 -17.35 -1.73
CA PRO A 192 -14.49 -16.21 -2.14
C PRO A 192 -13.69 -14.91 -2.27
N TYR A 193 -14.05 -14.08 -3.24
CA TYR A 193 -13.45 -12.76 -3.50
C TYR A 193 -11.97 -12.77 -3.98
N GLN A 194 -11.44 -13.91 -4.41
CA GLN A 194 -10.08 -13.99 -4.97
C GLN A 194 -10.04 -13.43 -6.41
N PHE A 195 -9.17 -12.45 -6.67
CA PHE A 195 -9.14 -11.81 -7.98
C PHE A 195 -8.86 -12.83 -9.12
N PRO A 196 -9.61 -12.81 -10.24
CA PRO A 196 -9.53 -13.82 -11.31
C PRO A 196 -8.23 -13.86 -12.14
N GLU A 197 -7.12 -13.34 -11.62
CA GLU A 197 -5.77 -13.48 -12.19
C GLU A 197 -5.00 -14.65 -11.54
N LYS A 198 -5.41 -15.10 -10.34
CA LYS A 198 -4.78 -16.23 -9.63
C LYS A 198 -5.28 -17.57 -10.17
N LEU A 199 -4.48 -18.64 -10.00
CA LEU A 199 -4.74 -19.96 -10.59
C LEU A 199 -6.19 -20.44 -10.42
N ILE A 200 -6.65 -20.60 -9.17
CA ILE A 200 -7.97 -21.17 -8.88
C ILE A 200 -9.10 -20.35 -9.53
N PRO A 201 -9.27 -19.04 -9.28
CA PRO A 201 -10.37 -18.29 -9.85
C PRO A 201 -10.28 -18.11 -11.37
N LEU A 202 -9.06 -18.02 -11.94
CA LEU A 202 -8.86 -17.99 -13.38
C LEU A 202 -9.36 -19.28 -14.05
N ILE A 203 -9.00 -20.43 -13.49
CA ILE A 203 -9.38 -21.74 -14.02
C ILE A 203 -10.89 -21.95 -13.87
N ILE A 204 -11.48 -21.57 -12.75
CA ILE A 204 -12.94 -21.61 -12.57
C ILE A 204 -13.64 -20.76 -13.64
N ALA A 205 -13.23 -19.49 -13.78
CA ALA A 205 -13.85 -18.57 -14.75
C ALA A 205 -13.73 -19.10 -16.19
N LYS A 206 -12.54 -19.56 -16.59
CA LYS A 206 -12.33 -20.09 -17.94
C LYS A 206 -13.04 -21.42 -18.18
N ALA A 207 -13.13 -22.31 -17.18
CA ALA A 207 -13.85 -23.57 -17.30
C ALA A 207 -15.35 -23.32 -17.52
N VAL A 208 -15.94 -22.41 -16.73
CA VAL A 208 -17.36 -22.01 -16.86
C VAL A 208 -17.64 -21.39 -18.23
N GLU A 209 -16.72 -20.58 -18.76
CA GLU A 209 -16.84 -19.99 -20.10
C GLU A 209 -16.47 -20.95 -21.24
N GLY A 210 -15.94 -22.12 -20.90
CA GLY A 210 -15.42 -23.06 -21.87
C GLY A 210 -14.23 -22.54 -22.68
N LYS A 211 -13.38 -21.70 -22.09
CA LYS A 211 -12.12 -21.20 -22.67
C LYS A 211 -10.93 -22.13 -22.36
N PRO A 212 -9.77 -21.96 -23.03
CA PRO A 212 -8.55 -22.68 -22.70
C PRO A 212 -8.08 -22.45 -21.26
N LEU A 213 -7.58 -23.49 -20.60
CA LEU A 213 -7.16 -23.48 -19.19
C LEU A 213 -5.63 -23.48 -19.12
N PRO A 214 -4.99 -22.30 -18.95
CA PRO A 214 -3.53 -22.20 -19.01
C PRO A 214 -2.89 -22.81 -17.76
N VAL A 215 -1.94 -23.72 -17.96
CA VAL A 215 -1.11 -24.33 -16.91
C VAL A 215 0.35 -24.01 -17.20
N TYR A 216 1.03 -23.38 -16.25
CA TYR A 216 2.42 -22.95 -16.45
C TYR A 216 3.38 -24.16 -16.40
N GLY A 217 4.31 -24.21 -17.34
CA GLY A 217 5.32 -25.26 -17.43
C GLY A 217 4.68 -26.63 -17.62
N THR A 218 4.98 -27.56 -16.72
CA THR A 218 4.38 -28.91 -16.67
C THR A 218 3.22 -29.01 -15.69
N GLY A 219 2.92 -27.93 -14.94
CA GLY A 219 1.92 -27.94 -13.86
C GLY A 219 2.32 -28.73 -12.62
N LEU A 220 3.58 -29.19 -12.52
CA LEU A 220 4.07 -30.01 -11.41
C LEU A 220 4.51 -29.20 -10.19
N ASN A 221 4.54 -27.86 -10.26
CA ASN A 221 4.81 -27.02 -9.11
C ASN A 221 3.77 -27.30 -8.00
N VAL A 222 4.26 -27.47 -6.78
CA VAL A 222 3.48 -27.84 -5.59
C VAL A 222 3.28 -26.62 -4.70
N ARG A 223 2.06 -26.44 -4.20
CA ARG A 223 1.69 -25.42 -3.23
C ARG A 223 0.92 -26.05 -2.08
N ASP A 224 1.03 -25.45 -0.90
CA ASP A 224 0.17 -25.73 0.24
C ASP A 224 -1.04 -24.79 0.21
N TRP A 225 -2.25 -25.37 0.13
CA TRP A 225 -3.48 -24.62 -0.07
C TRP A 225 -4.27 -24.42 1.23
N LEU A 226 -4.46 -23.16 1.62
CA LEU A 226 -5.21 -22.75 2.80
C LEU A 226 -6.50 -22.03 2.39
N HIS A 227 -7.64 -22.45 2.93
CA HIS A 227 -8.90 -21.74 2.68
C HIS A 227 -8.88 -20.37 3.36
N VAL A 228 -9.35 -19.33 2.68
CA VAL A 228 -9.25 -17.94 3.17
C VAL A 228 -9.95 -17.71 4.51
N GLU A 229 -11.05 -18.42 4.78
CA GLU A 229 -11.75 -18.33 6.06
C GLU A 229 -10.87 -18.86 7.21
N ASP A 230 -10.16 -19.98 6.99
CA ASP A 230 -9.23 -20.53 7.97
C ASP A 230 -8.09 -19.55 8.22
N HIS A 231 -7.52 -18.94 7.18
CA HIS A 231 -6.51 -17.90 7.35
C HIS A 231 -7.04 -16.72 8.19
N CYS A 232 -8.27 -16.25 7.93
CA CYS A 232 -8.87 -15.18 8.73
C CYS A 232 -9.04 -15.58 10.21
N THR A 233 -9.46 -16.84 10.48
CA THR A 233 -9.53 -17.33 11.87
C THR A 233 -8.16 -17.41 12.54
N ALA A 234 -7.11 -17.77 11.80
CA ALA A 234 -5.74 -17.79 12.30
C ALA A 234 -5.28 -16.38 12.67
N LEU A 235 -5.47 -15.41 11.77
CA LEU A 235 -5.12 -14.01 11.99
C LEU A 235 -5.84 -13.43 13.21
N ARG A 236 -7.14 -13.73 13.36
CA ARG A 236 -7.91 -13.34 14.55
C ARG A 236 -7.36 -13.99 15.82
N THR A 237 -7.06 -15.29 15.79
CA THR A 237 -6.52 -16.02 16.95
C THR A 237 -5.16 -15.45 17.38
N ILE A 238 -4.30 -15.14 16.42
CA ILE A 238 -2.98 -14.52 16.64
C ILE A 238 -3.13 -13.09 17.17
N TYR A 239 -4.09 -12.31 16.67
CA TYR A 239 -4.38 -11.00 17.24
C TYR A 239 -4.84 -11.08 18.71
N GLU A 240 -5.71 -12.04 19.03
CA GLU A 240 -6.31 -12.18 20.36
C GLU A 240 -5.33 -12.73 21.40
N SER A 241 -4.47 -13.67 21.01
CA SER A 241 -3.68 -14.49 21.95
C SER A 241 -2.23 -14.72 21.55
N GLY A 242 -1.78 -14.20 20.41
CA GLY A 242 -0.41 -14.38 19.92
C GLY A 242 0.63 -13.73 20.82
N ASN A 243 1.80 -14.39 20.90
CA ASN A 243 2.94 -13.88 21.65
C ASN A 243 3.62 -12.74 20.89
N VAL A 244 3.86 -11.62 21.57
CA VAL A 244 4.55 -10.46 21.01
C VAL A 244 6.00 -10.82 20.67
N GLY A 245 6.48 -10.34 19.51
CA GLY A 245 7.84 -10.60 19.00
C GLY A 245 7.99 -11.92 18.25
N GLU A 246 6.96 -12.78 18.28
CA GLU A 246 6.98 -14.08 17.62
C GLU A 246 6.53 -13.99 16.16
N THR A 247 6.92 -15.03 15.43
CA THR A 247 6.42 -15.35 14.09
C THR A 247 5.52 -16.58 14.17
N TYR A 248 4.48 -16.66 13.35
CA TYR A 248 3.62 -17.84 13.21
C TYR A 248 3.43 -18.22 11.74
N ASN A 249 3.79 -19.45 11.38
CA ASN A 249 3.45 -20.02 10.09
C ASN A 249 1.99 -20.50 10.07
N ILE A 250 1.30 -20.26 8.96
CA ILE A 250 -0.12 -20.59 8.76
C ILE A 250 -0.29 -21.34 7.43
N GLY A 251 -0.87 -22.52 7.45
CA GLY A 251 -0.96 -23.39 6.28
C GLY A 251 -2.14 -24.35 6.39
N GLY A 252 -2.52 -24.90 5.24
CA GLY A 252 -3.61 -25.87 5.16
C GLY A 252 -3.17 -27.32 5.36
N GLY A 253 -1.84 -27.56 5.41
CA GLY A 253 -1.29 -28.92 5.42
C GLY A 253 -1.69 -29.71 4.18
N THR A 254 -1.97 -29.01 3.07
CA THR A 254 -2.53 -29.61 1.86
C THR A 254 -1.66 -29.28 0.65
N GLU A 255 -0.65 -30.11 0.43
CA GLU A 255 0.20 -30.04 -0.75
C GLU A 255 -0.50 -30.64 -1.99
N LYS A 256 -0.65 -29.84 -3.04
CA LYS A 256 -1.17 -30.31 -4.34
C LYS A 256 -0.35 -29.67 -5.46
N SER A 257 -0.14 -30.40 -6.54
CA SER A 257 0.42 -29.80 -7.77
C SER A 257 -0.61 -28.88 -8.43
N ASN A 258 -0.15 -27.89 -9.18
CA ASN A 258 -1.03 -27.02 -9.95
C ASN A 258 -1.95 -27.83 -10.89
N LEU A 259 -1.43 -28.90 -11.50
CA LEU A 259 -2.21 -29.77 -12.38
C LEU A 259 -3.29 -30.55 -11.62
N ASP A 260 -3.01 -31.04 -10.42
CA ASP A 260 -4.03 -31.72 -9.59
C ASP A 260 -5.16 -30.76 -9.24
N VAL A 261 -4.83 -29.54 -8.85
CA VAL A 261 -5.81 -28.49 -8.53
C VAL A 261 -6.69 -28.18 -9.75
N VAL A 262 -6.10 -28.01 -10.92
CA VAL A 262 -6.84 -27.73 -12.16
C VAL A 262 -7.81 -28.86 -12.50
N ASN A 263 -7.39 -30.12 -12.38
CA ASN A 263 -8.27 -31.27 -12.62
C ASN A 263 -9.43 -31.31 -11.62
N ILE A 264 -9.16 -31.09 -10.32
CA ILE A 264 -10.19 -31.05 -9.28
C ILE A 264 -11.22 -29.94 -9.56
N ILE A 265 -10.76 -28.76 -10.01
CA ILE A 265 -11.66 -27.67 -10.42
C ILE A 265 -12.50 -28.09 -11.63
N CYS A 266 -11.89 -28.68 -12.66
CA CYS A 266 -12.61 -29.13 -13.86
C CYS A 266 -13.72 -30.11 -13.49
N ASP A 267 -13.40 -31.16 -12.72
CA ASP A 267 -14.37 -32.16 -12.28
C ASP A 267 -15.50 -31.53 -11.44
N THR A 268 -15.16 -30.56 -10.59
CA THR A 268 -16.14 -29.85 -9.76
C THR A 268 -17.06 -28.96 -10.59
N VAL A 269 -16.52 -28.19 -11.53
CA VAL A 269 -17.30 -27.33 -12.44
C VAL A 269 -18.21 -28.18 -13.33
N ASP A 270 -17.68 -29.23 -13.94
CA ASP A 270 -18.45 -30.11 -14.84
C ASP A 270 -19.62 -30.76 -14.09
N ARG A 271 -19.36 -31.26 -12.87
CA ARG A 271 -20.39 -31.85 -12.00
C ARG A 271 -21.46 -30.83 -11.59
N LEU A 272 -21.08 -29.62 -11.18
CA LEU A 272 -22.03 -28.61 -10.70
C LEU A 272 -22.83 -27.95 -11.82
N THR A 273 -22.27 -27.85 -13.03
CA THR A 273 -22.93 -27.28 -14.21
C THR A 273 -23.71 -28.30 -15.04
N GLY A 274 -23.47 -29.61 -14.80
CA GLY A 274 -24.06 -30.69 -15.59
C GLY A 274 -23.50 -30.78 -17.01
N SER A 275 -22.28 -30.28 -17.24
CA SER A 275 -21.62 -30.33 -18.54
C SER A 275 -21.34 -31.78 -18.96
N SER A 276 -21.66 -32.12 -20.21
CA SER A 276 -21.30 -33.42 -20.81
C SER A 276 -19.90 -33.44 -21.44
N LYS A 277 -19.28 -32.27 -21.60
CA LYS A 277 -17.91 -32.11 -22.09
C LYS A 277 -16.99 -31.91 -20.90
N LYS A 278 -15.84 -32.58 -20.91
CA LYS A 278 -14.85 -32.43 -19.85
C LYS A 278 -14.11 -31.11 -20.00
N SER A 279 -14.13 -30.28 -18.97
CA SER A 279 -13.37 -29.03 -18.93
C SER A 279 -11.85 -29.30 -18.99
N SER A 280 -11.40 -30.46 -18.47
CA SER A 280 -9.99 -30.89 -18.52
C SER A 280 -9.43 -31.04 -19.94
N ASP A 281 -10.29 -31.27 -20.95
CA ASP A 281 -9.87 -31.38 -22.36
C ASP A 281 -9.35 -30.04 -22.92
N LYS A 282 -9.53 -28.93 -22.18
CA LYS A 282 -9.10 -27.58 -22.55
C LYS A 282 -7.83 -27.13 -21.83
N ILE A 283 -7.17 -28.03 -21.09
CA ILE A 283 -5.88 -27.74 -20.47
C ILE A 283 -4.83 -27.46 -21.55
N GLU A 284 -4.20 -26.30 -21.46
CA GLU A 284 -3.12 -25.89 -22.34
C GLU A 284 -1.87 -25.56 -21.52
N PHE A 285 -0.77 -26.26 -21.81
CA PHE A 285 0.51 -25.96 -21.19
C PHE A 285 1.14 -24.72 -21.84
N VAL A 286 1.44 -23.72 -21.02
CA VAL A 286 2.06 -22.46 -21.45
C VAL A 286 3.45 -22.33 -20.86
N ARG A 287 4.28 -21.45 -21.45
CA ARG A 287 5.65 -21.19 -20.96
C ARG A 287 5.65 -20.93 -19.46
N ASP A 288 6.58 -21.54 -18.73
CA ASP A 288 6.69 -21.33 -17.29
C ASP A 288 7.07 -19.89 -16.92
N ARG A 289 6.84 -19.52 -15.67
CA ARG A 289 7.22 -18.23 -15.11
C ARG A 289 8.75 -18.20 -14.84
N PRO A 290 9.45 -17.10 -15.16
CA PRO A 290 10.84 -16.93 -14.75
C PRO A 290 11.00 -17.00 -13.22
N GLY A 291 11.94 -17.79 -12.72
CA GLY A 291 12.18 -17.92 -11.27
C GLY A 291 11.03 -18.57 -10.51
N HIS A 292 10.24 -19.43 -11.15
CA HIS A 292 9.11 -20.09 -10.50
C HIS A 292 9.58 -21.14 -9.49
N ASP A 293 9.40 -20.85 -8.21
CA ASP A 293 9.67 -21.82 -7.15
C ASP A 293 8.84 -23.10 -7.32
N PHE A 294 9.49 -24.23 -7.11
CA PHE A 294 8.93 -25.52 -7.45
C PHE A 294 7.94 -25.99 -6.39
N ARG A 295 8.32 -25.97 -5.11
CA ARG A 295 7.51 -26.50 -4.01
C ARG A 295 7.51 -25.56 -2.80
N TYR A 296 6.31 -25.28 -2.30
CA TYR A 296 6.08 -24.66 -0.99
C TYR A 296 5.27 -25.61 -0.11
N ALA A 297 5.67 -25.74 1.15
CA ALA A 297 4.97 -26.50 2.18
C ALA A 297 5.25 -25.83 3.53
N ILE A 298 4.25 -25.66 4.38
CA ILE A 298 4.36 -24.94 5.64
C ILE A 298 4.15 -25.90 6.83
N ASP A 299 5.04 -25.83 7.82
CA ASP A 299 4.84 -26.45 9.13
C ASP A 299 4.12 -25.46 10.07
N CYS A 300 2.91 -25.80 10.50
CA CYS A 300 2.08 -24.99 11.40
C CYS A 300 2.16 -25.42 12.88
N SER A 301 3.09 -26.32 13.23
CA SER A 301 3.12 -26.95 14.55
C SER A 301 3.26 -25.92 15.68
N LYS A 302 3.97 -24.82 15.46
CA LYS A 302 4.11 -23.75 16.46
C LYS A 302 2.77 -23.08 16.77
N LEU A 303 2.05 -22.63 15.74
CA LEU A 303 0.73 -22.00 15.90
C LEU A 303 -0.27 -22.95 16.59
N ASN A 304 -0.20 -24.24 16.25
CA ASN A 304 -0.98 -25.28 16.90
C ASN A 304 -0.65 -25.44 18.39
N ASN A 305 0.63 -25.58 18.71
CA ASN A 305 1.08 -25.84 20.08
C ASN A 305 0.87 -24.62 20.99
N ASP A 306 1.12 -23.42 20.47
CA ASP A 306 1.03 -22.18 21.24
C ASP A 306 -0.44 -21.75 21.43
N LEU A 307 -1.23 -21.76 20.34
CA LEU A 307 -2.54 -21.11 20.30
C LEU A 307 -3.71 -22.07 20.03
N GLY A 308 -3.45 -23.38 19.85
CA GLY A 308 -4.47 -24.39 19.62
C GLY A 308 -5.17 -24.30 18.26
N TRP A 309 -4.65 -23.50 17.33
CA TRP A 309 -5.28 -23.27 16.03
C TRP A 309 -4.96 -24.39 15.03
N GLN A 310 -5.97 -24.79 14.24
CA GLN A 310 -5.89 -25.72 13.13
C GLN A 310 -6.85 -25.29 12.03
N ALA A 311 -6.48 -25.50 10.77
CA ALA A 311 -7.40 -25.33 9.66
C ALA A 311 -8.59 -26.30 9.80
N ALA A 312 -9.80 -25.79 9.62
CA ALA A 312 -11.04 -26.56 9.76
C ALA A 312 -11.58 -27.05 8.42
N VAL A 313 -11.25 -26.38 7.31
CA VAL A 313 -11.77 -26.68 5.97
C VAL A 313 -10.80 -27.58 5.23
N SER A 314 -11.26 -28.78 4.83
CA SER A 314 -10.46 -29.64 3.94
C SER A 314 -10.39 -29.04 2.53
N PHE A 315 -9.33 -29.34 1.78
CA PHE A 315 -9.19 -28.84 0.41
C PHE A 315 -10.39 -29.16 -0.49
N GLU A 316 -10.89 -30.39 -0.43
CA GLU A 316 -12.04 -30.83 -1.22
C GLU A 316 -13.34 -30.09 -0.84
N GLN A 317 -13.54 -29.78 0.44
CA GLN A 317 -14.68 -28.98 0.90
C GLN A 317 -14.56 -27.52 0.45
N GLY A 318 -13.38 -26.94 0.64
CA GLY A 318 -13.11 -25.55 0.30
C GLY A 318 -13.19 -25.30 -1.20
N ILE A 319 -12.66 -26.20 -2.05
CA ILE A 319 -12.70 -26.01 -3.50
C ILE A 319 -14.13 -26.11 -4.03
N GLU A 320 -14.94 -27.03 -3.51
CA GLU A 320 -16.36 -27.11 -3.87
C GLU A 320 -17.13 -25.85 -3.43
N ALA A 321 -16.89 -25.35 -2.22
CA ALA A 321 -17.47 -24.09 -1.75
C ALA A 321 -17.04 -22.89 -2.61
N THR A 322 -15.76 -22.85 -2.98
CA THR A 322 -15.19 -21.82 -3.85
C THR A 322 -15.86 -21.82 -5.22
N VAL A 323 -15.95 -22.96 -5.90
CA VAL A 323 -16.61 -23.06 -7.21
C VAL A 323 -18.07 -22.64 -7.12
N LYS A 324 -18.81 -23.13 -6.11
CA LYS A 324 -20.21 -22.70 -5.88
C LYS A 324 -20.31 -21.18 -5.70
N TRP A 325 -19.37 -20.58 -4.98
CA TRP A 325 -19.36 -19.14 -4.79
C TRP A 325 -19.19 -18.38 -6.11
N TYR A 326 -18.22 -18.75 -6.96
CA TYR A 326 -18.05 -18.11 -8.27
C TYR A 326 -19.26 -18.28 -9.18
N LEU A 327 -19.89 -19.47 -9.19
CA LEU A 327 -21.10 -19.72 -9.96
C LEU A 327 -22.29 -18.85 -9.50
N ALA A 328 -22.37 -18.56 -8.19
CA ALA A 328 -23.45 -17.77 -7.60
C ALA A 328 -23.21 -16.25 -7.64
N ASN A 329 -21.97 -15.79 -7.88
CA ASN A 329 -21.57 -14.38 -7.73
C ASN A 329 -21.03 -13.77 -9.03
N SER A 330 -21.73 -14.01 -10.14
CA SER A 330 -21.35 -13.48 -11.46
C SER A 330 -21.22 -11.94 -11.48
N ASP A 331 -22.05 -11.22 -10.72
CA ASP A 331 -21.97 -9.76 -10.60
C ASP A 331 -20.62 -9.29 -10.01
N TRP A 332 -20.08 -10.01 -9.03
CA TRP A 332 -18.77 -9.70 -8.47
C TRP A 332 -17.65 -10.02 -9.48
N VAL A 333 -17.75 -11.15 -10.19
CA VAL A 333 -16.78 -11.50 -11.24
C VAL A 333 -16.77 -10.42 -12.32
N GLU A 334 -17.93 -9.94 -12.74
CA GLU A 334 -18.04 -8.86 -13.72
C GLU A 334 -17.49 -7.52 -13.18
N SER A 335 -17.66 -7.24 -11.87
CA SER A 335 -17.06 -6.04 -11.27
C SER A 335 -15.53 -6.07 -11.34
N THR A 336 -14.90 -7.24 -11.19
CA THR A 336 -13.42 -7.35 -11.33
C THR A 336 -12.92 -7.07 -12.73
N ARG A 337 -13.72 -7.33 -13.78
CA ARG A 337 -13.36 -7.01 -15.16
C ARG A 337 -13.39 -5.51 -15.43
N LYS A 338 -14.36 -4.82 -14.82
CA LYS A 338 -14.47 -3.35 -14.92
C LYS A 338 -13.27 -2.64 -14.27
N ASN A 339 -12.56 -3.30 -13.36
CA ASN A 339 -11.29 -2.83 -12.79
C ASN A 339 -10.08 -3.11 -13.71
N GLY A 340 -10.28 -3.23 -15.03
CA GLY A 340 -9.21 -3.25 -16.02
C GLY A 340 -8.56 -4.62 -16.29
N TYR A 341 -9.15 -5.73 -15.83
CA TYR A 341 -8.62 -7.08 -16.09
C TYR A 341 -9.50 -7.87 -17.07
N ASP A 342 -8.93 -8.34 -18.17
CA ASP A 342 -9.64 -9.04 -19.25
C ASP A 342 -9.37 -10.57 -19.30
N GLY A 343 -8.65 -11.11 -18.32
CA GLY A 343 -8.33 -12.55 -18.26
C GLY A 343 -7.05 -12.97 -19.01
N GLN A 344 -6.27 -12.00 -19.51
CA GLN A 344 -4.99 -12.27 -20.15
C GLN A 344 -3.87 -12.57 -19.14
N ARG A 345 -2.80 -13.20 -19.65
CA ARG A 345 -1.60 -13.50 -18.88
C ARG A 345 -0.79 -12.22 -18.66
N LEU A 346 -0.30 -12.02 -17.44
CA LEU A 346 0.44 -10.82 -17.03
C LEU A 346 1.96 -11.11 -16.95
N GLY A 347 2.77 -10.03 -16.94
CA GLY A 347 4.22 -10.10 -16.70
C GLY A 347 5.09 -10.57 -17.88
N ILE A 348 4.49 -10.76 -19.05
CA ILE A 348 5.19 -11.11 -20.29
C ILE A 348 4.70 -10.25 -21.46
N ASP A 349 5.58 -10.00 -22.43
CA ASP A 349 5.20 -9.36 -23.69
C ASP A 349 4.46 -10.34 -24.63
N ALA A 350 4.00 -9.84 -25.79
CA ALA A 350 3.31 -10.64 -26.80
C ALA A 350 4.16 -11.80 -27.37
N GLU A 351 5.48 -11.77 -27.18
CA GLU A 351 6.44 -12.79 -27.60
C GLU A 351 6.77 -13.78 -26.47
N GLY A 352 6.21 -13.58 -25.28
CA GLY A 352 6.38 -14.44 -24.10
C GLY A 352 7.69 -14.24 -23.36
N ASN A 353 8.39 -13.12 -23.57
CA ASN A 353 9.53 -12.71 -22.77
C ASN A 353 9.07 -11.90 -21.56
N PRO A 354 9.85 -11.81 -20.47
CA PRO A 354 9.54 -10.88 -19.38
C PRO A 354 9.32 -9.50 -19.98
N SER A 355 8.13 -8.91 -19.79
CA SER A 355 7.85 -7.60 -20.36
C SER A 355 8.87 -6.63 -19.77
N ALA A 356 9.73 -6.03 -20.60
CA ALA A 356 10.42 -4.80 -20.21
C ALA A 356 9.31 -3.85 -19.80
N GLY A 357 9.24 -3.52 -18.51
CA GLY A 357 8.07 -2.91 -17.90
C GLY A 357 7.45 -1.88 -18.83
N ILE A 358 6.15 -2.00 -19.05
CA ILE A 358 5.36 -0.88 -19.55
C ILE A 358 5.63 0.21 -18.53
N THR A 359 6.49 1.17 -18.89
CA THR A 359 6.63 2.41 -18.14
C THR A 359 5.23 3.00 -18.00
N ALA A 360 4.93 3.61 -16.86
CA ALA A 360 3.66 4.24 -16.52
C ALA A 360 3.24 5.37 -17.50
N SER A 361 3.03 5.05 -18.77
CA SER A 361 2.58 5.94 -19.83
C SER A 361 1.35 5.42 -20.58
N ASP A 362 0.98 4.14 -20.43
CA ASP A 362 -0.17 3.56 -21.12
C ASP A 362 -0.99 2.66 -20.17
N MET A 363 -1.68 3.27 -19.20
CA MET A 363 -3.01 2.91 -18.69
C MET A 363 -3.32 3.81 -17.48
N SER A 364 -4.48 4.42 -17.52
CA SER A 364 -4.99 5.40 -16.57
C SER A 364 -5.07 4.84 -15.14
N ASP A 365 -4.23 5.34 -14.23
CA ASP A 365 -4.55 5.44 -12.81
C ASP A 365 -3.65 6.46 -12.10
N THR A 366 -4.30 7.22 -11.23
CA THR A 366 -3.83 8.34 -10.43
C THR A 366 -2.91 7.90 -9.29
N ALA A 367 -1.59 7.89 -9.54
CA ALA A 367 -0.58 8.14 -8.52
C ALA A 367 0.05 9.50 -8.84
N PRO A 368 0.26 10.42 -7.87
CA PRO A 368 0.77 11.75 -8.18
C PRO A 368 2.15 11.59 -8.79
N ASN A 369 2.18 11.84 -10.09
CA ASN A 369 3.32 11.71 -10.96
C ASN A 369 4.38 12.67 -10.40
N GLN A 370 5.61 12.21 -10.17
CA GLN A 370 6.69 13.14 -9.77
C GLN A 370 6.90 14.23 -10.85
N ASN A 371 6.38 14.02 -12.06
CA ASN A 371 6.30 14.95 -13.18
C ASN A 371 4.93 15.62 -13.40
N GLU A 372 3.94 15.45 -12.52
CA GLU A 372 2.63 16.11 -12.68
C GLU A 372 2.75 17.58 -12.27
N ASP A 373 2.27 18.46 -13.13
CA ASP A 373 2.07 19.85 -12.76
C ASP A 373 1.06 19.89 -11.60
N CYS A 374 1.31 20.76 -10.63
CA CYS A 374 0.38 20.93 -9.52
C CYS A 374 -0.99 21.36 -10.08
N PRO A 375 -2.09 20.69 -9.70
CA PRO A 375 -3.40 20.97 -10.28
C PRO A 375 -4.00 22.30 -9.78
N PHE A 376 -3.37 22.94 -8.80
CA PHE A 376 -3.87 24.16 -8.18
C PHE A 376 -3.60 25.35 -9.10
N GLU A 377 -4.67 26.03 -9.50
CA GLU A 377 -4.58 27.20 -10.37
C GLU A 377 -3.62 28.25 -9.78
N GLY A 378 -2.66 28.72 -10.58
CA GLY A 378 -1.68 29.73 -10.18
C GLY A 378 -0.45 29.20 -9.43
N VAL A 379 -0.40 27.91 -9.05
CA VAL A 379 0.84 27.30 -8.58
C VAL A 379 1.73 26.99 -9.76
N VAL A 380 2.93 27.56 -9.80
CA VAL A 380 3.86 27.39 -10.94
C VAL A 380 5.19 26.84 -10.45
N PHE A 381 5.55 25.65 -10.91
CA PHE A 381 6.88 25.07 -10.68
C PHE A 381 7.80 25.36 -11.86
N ASN A 382 8.98 25.90 -11.59
CA ASN A 382 10.03 26.11 -12.59
C ASN A 382 11.28 25.33 -12.19
N LYS A 383 11.90 24.66 -13.18
CA LYS A 383 13.12 23.91 -12.95
C LYS A 383 14.30 24.87 -12.89
N LEU A 384 15.11 24.78 -11.82
CA LEU A 384 16.28 25.65 -11.65
C LEU A 384 17.51 25.03 -12.31
N GLY A 385 18.12 25.78 -13.24
CA GLY A 385 19.39 25.41 -13.84
C GLY A 385 20.54 25.60 -12.85
N LYS A 386 21.33 24.55 -12.61
CA LYS A 386 22.55 24.60 -11.80
C LYS A 386 23.78 24.59 -12.71
N TYR A 387 24.51 25.70 -12.71
CA TYR A 387 25.71 25.90 -13.52
C TYR A 387 26.95 25.76 -12.62
N GLU A 388 27.73 24.69 -12.80
CA GLU A 388 28.88 24.37 -11.94
C GLU A 388 30.23 24.56 -12.66
N ASP A 389 31.21 25.10 -11.95
CA ASP A 389 32.61 25.17 -12.37
C ASP A 389 33.58 24.93 -11.20
N ASN A 390 34.88 25.08 -11.41
CA ASN A 390 35.91 24.83 -10.40
C ASN A 390 35.93 25.86 -9.23
N ARG A 391 35.08 26.89 -9.26
CA ARG A 391 34.93 27.92 -8.22
C ARG A 391 33.67 27.70 -7.39
N GLY A 392 32.75 26.85 -7.83
CA GLY A 392 31.48 26.57 -7.17
C GLY A 392 30.34 26.42 -8.16
N TRP A 393 29.14 26.82 -7.77
CA TRP A 393 27.94 26.74 -8.60
C TRP A 393 27.14 28.04 -8.56
N LEU A 394 26.40 28.29 -9.64
CA LEU A 394 25.46 29.39 -9.81
C LEU A 394 24.08 28.83 -10.15
N ILE A 395 23.04 29.41 -9.55
CA ILE A 395 21.64 29.15 -9.87
C ILE A 395 20.95 30.49 -10.08
N GLU A 396 20.25 30.64 -11.21
CA GLU A 396 19.34 31.76 -11.46
C GLU A 396 17.96 31.39 -10.92
N LEU A 397 17.45 32.16 -9.95
CA LEU A 397 16.22 31.81 -9.22
C LEU A 397 14.94 32.22 -9.96
N PHE A 398 14.95 33.40 -10.57
CA PHE A 398 13.87 33.91 -11.40
C PHE A 398 14.40 35.05 -12.28
N ARG A 399 13.70 35.30 -13.39
CA ARG A 399 13.87 36.50 -14.21
C ARG A 399 12.55 37.27 -14.27
N ASN A 400 12.63 38.59 -14.31
CA ASN A 400 11.42 39.43 -14.32
C ASN A 400 10.49 39.17 -15.53
N ASP A 401 11.05 38.73 -16.65
CA ASP A 401 10.30 38.37 -17.87
C ASP A 401 9.64 36.98 -17.81
N GLU A 402 9.99 36.15 -16.81
CA GLU A 402 9.46 34.80 -16.62
C GLU A 402 8.48 34.71 -15.44
N VAL A 403 8.43 35.73 -14.58
CA VAL A 403 7.47 35.81 -13.47
C VAL A 403 6.10 36.24 -14.00
N PRO A 404 5.01 35.50 -13.71
CA PRO A 404 3.66 35.89 -14.11
C PRO A 404 3.29 37.26 -13.54
N ALA A 405 2.60 38.08 -14.33
CA ALA A 405 2.17 39.42 -13.92
C ALA A 405 1.41 39.40 -12.59
N GLY A 406 1.76 40.29 -11.67
CA GLY A 406 1.22 40.35 -10.31
C GLY A 406 1.98 39.51 -9.29
N ASN A 407 2.97 38.72 -9.70
CA ASN A 407 3.82 37.93 -8.79
C ASN A 407 5.25 38.49 -8.69
N GLU A 408 5.48 39.72 -9.17
CA GLU A 408 6.80 40.34 -9.17
C GLU A 408 7.34 40.49 -7.74
N PRO A 409 8.48 39.87 -7.42
CA PRO A 409 9.02 39.97 -6.07
C PRO A 409 9.41 41.40 -5.69
N VAL A 410 9.06 41.80 -4.47
CA VAL A 410 9.41 43.12 -3.92
C VAL A 410 10.35 43.03 -2.71
N MET A 411 10.55 41.81 -2.20
CA MET A 411 11.53 41.50 -1.17
C MET A 411 12.08 40.09 -1.34
N ALA A 412 13.17 39.81 -0.64
CA ALA A 412 13.75 38.48 -0.60
C ALA A 412 14.38 38.20 0.77
N TYR A 413 14.34 36.94 1.17
CA TYR A 413 15.05 36.43 2.33
C TYR A 413 15.42 34.96 2.13
N MET A 414 16.31 34.48 3.00
CA MET A 414 16.79 33.11 2.99
C MET A 414 16.65 32.54 4.38
N SER A 415 16.20 31.29 4.46
CA SER A 415 16.12 30.53 5.70
C SER A 415 16.91 29.24 5.61
N GLN A 416 17.44 28.80 6.74
CA GLN A 416 17.99 27.47 6.92
C GLN A 416 17.02 26.65 7.77
N THR A 417 16.76 25.42 7.34
CA THR A 417 15.89 24.48 8.05
C THR A 417 16.68 23.23 8.39
N LEU A 418 16.70 22.86 9.67
CA LEU A 418 17.46 21.70 10.16
C LEU A 418 16.80 20.37 9.73
N PRO A 419 17.55 19.26 9.69
CA PRO A 419 17.01 17.93 9.41
C PRO A 419 15.75 17.63 10.22
N GLY A 420 14.72 17.10 9.56
CA GLY A 420 13.45 16.73 10.20
C GLY A 420 12.56 17.90 10.62
N VAL A 421 13.01 19.15 10.50
CA VAL A 421 12.21 20.32 10.89
C VAL A 421 11.25 20.72 9.78
N SER A 422 10.02 21.00 10.18
CA SER A 422 8.95 21.54 9.34
C SER A 422 8.85 23.07 9.46
N ARG A 423 8.38 23.73 8.40
CA ARG A 423 7.97 25.13 8.38
C ARG A 423 6.59 25.22 7.73
N GLY A 424 5.70 26.03 8.27
CA GLY A 424 4.27 25.97 7.96
C GLY A 424 3.55 24.93 8.83
N PRO A 425 2.27 24.65 8.55
CA PRO A 425 1.50 25.14 7.40
C PRO A 425 0.89 26.52 7.66
N HIS A 426 1.01 27.37 6.66
CA HIS A 426 0.33 28.66 6.63
C HIS A 426 -0.07 29.00 5.20
N GLU A 427 -0.97 29.98 5.08
CA GLU A 427 -1.30 30.61 3.81
C GLU A 427 -1.24 32.13 3.94
N HIS A 428 -1.25 32.80 2.80
CA HIS A 428 -1.39 34.24 2.73
C HIS A 428 -2.71 34.63 2.08
N VAL A 429 -3.35 35.72 2.56
CA VAL A 429 -4.66 36.14 2.05
C VAL A 429 -4.53 36.87 0.72
N ASP A 430 -3.51 37.73 0.58
CA ASP A 430 -3.27 38.51 -0.63
C ASP A 430 -1.84 38.36 -1.23
N GLN A 431 -0.90 37.77 -0.50
CA GLN A 431 0.50 37.61 -0.95
C GLN A 431 0.71 36.33 -1.76
N SER A 432 1.53 36.43 -2.81
CA SER A 432 2.16 35.29 -3.48
C SER A 432 3.61 35.15 -3.05
N ASP A 433 4.06 33.92 -2.87
CA ASP A 433 5.44 33.58 -2.54
C ASP A 433 6.15 32.89 -3.69
N LEU A 434 7.38 33.32 -3.95
CA LEU A 434 8.29 32.64 -4.86
C LEU A 434 9.37 31.95 -4.03
N PHE A 435 9.20 30.65 -3.79
CA PHE A 435 10.20 29.84 -3.11
C PHE A 435 11.25 29.31 -4.08
N GLY A 436 12.49 29.21 -3.63
CA GLY A 436 13.59 28.54 -4.31
C GLY A 436 14.19 27.44 -3.44
N PHE A 437 14.12 26.20 -3.94
CA PHE A 437 14.67 25.00 -3.30
C PHE A 437 15.77 24.42 -4.19
N PHE A 438 17.01 24.50 -3.75
CA PHE A 438 18.16 24.13 -4.60
C PHE A 438 19.32 23.44 -3.86
N GLY A 439 19.13 23.10 -2.59
CA GLY A 439 20.13 22.43 -1.76
C GLY A 439 20.89 23.35 -0.80
N PRO A 440 21.70 22.79 0.12
CA PRO A 440 22.21 21.42 0.07
C PRO A 440 21.22 20.33 0.52
N GLY A 441 20.13 20.65 1.21
CA GLY A 441 19.07 19.70 1.60
C GLY A 441 17.90 19.59 0.63
N ASP A 442 17.25 18.43 0.66
CA ASP A 442 15.95 18.13 0.07
C ASP A 442 14.82 18.39 1.06
N PHE A 443 13.71 18.86 0.50
CA PHE A 443 12.49 19.18 1.20
C PHE A 443 11.33 18.43 0.59
N ARG A 444 10.46 17.92 1.46
CA ARG A 444 9.11 17.55 1.07
C ARG A 444 8.25 18.81 1.18
N LEU A 445 7.86 19.37 0.04
CA LEU A 445 6.94 20.50 -0.08
C LEU A 445 5.51 19.96 -0.10
N TYR A 446 4.67 20.53 0.74
CA TYR A 446 3.25 20.23 0.85
C TYR A 446 2.45 21.48 0.49
N LEU A 447 1.41 21.30 -0.32
CA LEU A 447 0.48 22.34 -0.74
C LEU A 447 -0.96 21.85 -0.52
N TRP A 448 -1.85 22.74 -0.10
CA TRP A 448 -3.29 22.51 -0.03
C TRP A 448 -4.04 23.70 -0.60
N ASP A 449 -5.09 23.44 -1.37
CA ASP A 449 -5.93 24.52 -1.90
C ASP A 449 -7.05 24.84 -0.90
N SER A 450 -6.98 25.99 -0.22
CA SER A 450 -8.00 26.44 0.74
C SER A 450 -9.02 27.41 0.13
N ARG A 451 -8.87 27.74 -1.16
CA ARG A 451 -9.76 28.68 -1.84
C ARG A 451 -11.10 28.02 -2.06
N LYS A 452 -12.12 28.42 -1.28
CA LYS A 452 -13.46 27.81 -1.28
C LYS A 452 -14.13 27.75 -2.65
N ASP A 453 -13.80 28.68 -3.54
CA ASP A 453 -14.36 28.75 -4.90
C ASP A 453 -13.49 28.03 -5.94
N SER A 454 -12.36 27.44 -5.54
CA SER A 454 -11.46 26.70 -6.44
C SER A 454 -12.02 25.31 -6.77
N PRO A 455 -11.91 24.83 -8.01
CA PRO A 455 -12.28 23.46 -8.37
C PRO A 455 -11.43 22.40 -7.65
N THR A 456 -10.26 22.80 -7.12
CA THR A 456 -9.35 21.95 -6.35
C THR A 456 -9.43 22.16 -4.85
N PHE A 457 -10.44 22.89 -4.34
CA PHE A 457 -10.63 23.13 -2.90
C PHE A 457 -10.54 21.83 -2.07
N GLY A 458 -9.72 21.86 -1.01
CA GLY A 458 -9.47 20.74 -0.11
C GLY A 458 -8.51 19.68 -0.65
N GLN A 459 -8.09 19.76 -1.92
CA GLN A 459 -7.09 18.85 -2.46
C GLN A 459 -5.70 19.15 -1.89
N ARG A 460 -4.85 18.11 -1.88
CA ARG A 460 -3.48 18.15 -1.36
C ARG A 460 -2.50 17.76 -2.46
N PHE A 461 -1.34 18.40 -2.47
CA PHE A 461 -0.26 18.11 -3.40
C PHE A 461 1.07 18.08 -2.64
N THR A 462 1.91 17.08 -2.93
CA THR A 462 3.21 16.92 -2.29
C THR A 462 4.28 16.67 -3.34
N ARG A 463 5.44 17.32 -3.20
CA ARG A 463 6.59 17.12 -4.10
C ARG A 463 7.92 17.21 -3.36
N ILE A 464 8.89 16.38 -3.75
CA ILE A 464 10.28 16.52 -3.30
C ILE A 464 10.99 17.58 -4.16
N VAL A 465 11.55 18.59 -3.50
CA VAL A 465 12.28 19.72 -4.10
C VAL A 465 13.57 19.97 -3.31
N GLY A 466 14.61 20.52 -3.93
CA GLY A 466 15.87 20.80 -3.22
C GLY A 466 17.13 20.41 -3.99
N ALA A 467 18.05 19.74 -3.33
CA ALA A 467 19.33 19.35 -3.92
C ALA A 467 19.18 18.33 -5.06
N THR A 468 18.29 17.33 -4.91
CA THR A 468 18.04 16.29 -5.93
C THR A 468 17.10 16.76 -7.04
N ASN A 469 16.24 17.74 -6.73
CA ASN A 469 15.31 18.34 -7.69
C ASN A 469 15.25 19.86 -7.50
N PRO A 470 16.22 20.63 -8.05
CA PRO A 470 16.25 22.08 -7.89
C PRO A 470 15.07 22.73 -8.61
N GLN A 471 14.20 23.39 -7.84
CA GLN A 471 12.98 24.02 -8.36
C GLN A 471 12.70 25.33 -7.63
N SER A 472 12.13 26.28 -8.37
CA SER A 472 11.36 27.36 -7.77
C SER A 472 9.87 27.06 -7.90
N VAL A 473 9.10 27.54 -6.94
CA VAL A 473 7.64 27.41 -6.93
C VAL A 473 7.02 28.75 -6.58
N ILE A 474 6.05 29.16 -7.38
CA ILE A 474 5.16 30.27 -7.07
C ILE A 474 3.93 29.68 -6.38
N VAL A 475 3.63 30.17 -5.18
CA VAL A 475 2.46 29.80 -4.40
C VAL A 475 1.55 31.02 -4.32
N PRO A 476 0.33 30.99 -4.91
CA PRO A 476 -0.59 32.12 -4.89
C PRO A 476 -1.32 32.24 -3.55
N PRO A 477 -2.03 33.36 -3.29
CA PRO A 477 -2.82 33.53 -2.08
C PRO A 477 -3.92 32.46 -1.95
N GLY A 478 -4.20 32.04 -0.71
CA GLY A 478 -5.14 30.96 -0.40
C GLY A 478 -4.66 29.54 -0.75
N VAL A 479 -3.37 29.36 -1.07
CA VAL A 479 -2.76 28.03 -1.10
C VAL A 479 -1.93 27.87 0.15
N VAL A 480 -2.38 26.98 1.04
CA VAL A 480 -1.65 26.60 2.24
C VAL A 480 -0.39 25.87 1.80
N HIS A 481 0.74 26.21 2.40
CA HIS A 481 2.00 25.60 2.06
C HIS A 481 2.86 25.32 3.30
N ALA A 482 3.66 24.27 3.17
CA ALA A 482 4.58 23.82 4.19
C ALA A 482 5.75 23.08 3.56
N TYR A 483 6.88 23.02 4.25
CA TYR A 483 7.99 22.18 3.83
C TYR A 483 8.72 21.55 5.02
N LYS A 484 9.06 20.26 4.90
CA LYS A 484 9.87 19.52 5.88
C LYS A 484 11.21 19.16 5.26
N ASN A 485 12.31 19.47 5.95
CA ASN A 485 13.62 19.00 5.52
C ASN A 485 13.71 17.48 5.71
N VAL A 486 13.83 16.73 4.61
CA VAL A 486 13.91 15.26 4.59
C VAL A 486 15.34 14.75 4.42
N SER A 487 16.32 15.66 4.41
CA SER A 487 17.75 15.31 4.36
C SER A 487 18.37 15.18 5.74
N LEU A 488 19.54 14.52 5.78
CA LEU A 488 20.37 14.37 6.99
C LEU A 488 21.20 15.61 7.33
N HIS A 489 21.18 16.64 6.49
CA HIS A 489 21.88 17.91 6.70
C HIS A 489 20.94 19.11 6.52
N PRO A 490 21.29 20.30 7.07
CA PRO A 490 20.48 21.49 6.91
C PRO A 490 20.20 21.82 5.43
N GLY A 491 18.96 22.20 5.14
CA GLY A 491 18.55 22.69 3.82
C GLY A 491 18.41 24.20 3.82
N ILE A 492 18.54 24.81 2.64
CA ILE A 492 18.35 26.24 2.42
C ILE A 492 17.09 26.44 1.57
N VAL A 493 16.25 27.38 2.00
CA VAL A 493 15.08 27.83 1.25
C VAL A 493 15.21 29.33 1.02
N PHE A 494 15.18 29.74 -0.24
CA PHE A 494 15.03 31.13 -0.63
C PHE A 494 13.55 31.46 -0.75
N ASN A 495 13.12 32.65 -0.32
CA ASN A 495 11.78 33.14 -0.60
C ASN A 495 11.83 34.59 -1.09
N ALA A 496 11.01 34.89 -2.09
CA ALA A 496 10.88 36.19 -2.73
C ALA A 496 9.39 36.59 -2.88
N PRO A 497 8.75 37.08 -1.80
CA PRO A 497 7.35 37.51 -1.84
C PRO A 497 7.09 38.72 -2.75
N ASN A 498 5.88 38.80 -3.30
CA ASN A 498 5.39 39.95 -4.08
C ASN A 498 4.83 41.10 -3.21
N ARG A 499 4.82 40.96 -1.87
CA ARG A 499 4.42 42.01 -0.93
C ARG A 499 5.46 42.21 0.18
N LEU A 500 5.59 43.45 0.63
CA LEU A 500 6.42 43.80 1.79
C LEU A 500 5.72 43.47 3.11
N TYR A 501 6.43 42.81 4.03
CA TYR A 501 6.04 42.64 5.44
C TYR A 501 6.11 43.95 6.25
N ALA A 502 5.59 43.92 7.49
CA ALA A 502 5.70 45.02 8.44
C ALA A 502 7.16 45.46 8.64
N GLY A 503 7.43 46.78 8.54
CA GLY A 503 8.80 47.31 8.57
C GLY A 503 8.85 48.84 8.49
N GLN A 504 10.06 49.41 8.38
CA GLN A 504 10.22 50.86 8.30
C GLN A 504 9.57 51.39 7.01
N GLY A 505 8.36 51.97 7.14
CA GLY A 505 7.57 52.47 6.00
C GLY A 505 6.29 51.68 5.71
N LYS A 506 5.95 50.64 6.47
CA LYS A 506 4.69 49.89 6.33
C LYS A 506 4.20 49.38 7.69
N GLN A 507 2.95 49.70 8.07
CA GLN A 507 2.37 49.38 9.38
C GLN A 507 1.35 48.22 9.35
N ASP A 508 1.10 47.64 8.18
CA ASP A 508 0.11 46.58 8.05
C ASP A 508 0.64 45.27 8.67
N PRO A 509 -0.23 44.49 9.36
CA PRO A 509 0.15 43.19 9.92
C PRO A 509 0.63 42.23 8.83
N VAL A 510 1.38 41.20 9.24
CA VAL A 510 1.77 40.11 8.34
C VAL A 510 0.49 39.44 7.84
N ASP A 511 0.37 39.35 6.53
CA ASP A 511 -0.76 38.79 5.81
C ASP A 511 -0.69 37.26 5.82
N GLU A 512 -0.70 36.63 7.00
CA GLU A 512 -0.56 35.17 7.16
C GLU A 512 -1.68 34.59 8.02
N ILE A 513 -2.24 33.44 7.59
CA ILE A 513 -3.10 32.58 8.40
C ILE A 513 -2.27 31.35 8.76
N ARG A 514 -1.89 31.25 10.03
CA ARG A 514 -1.09 30.13 10.55
C ARG A 514 -1.99 28.98 10.97
N HIS A 515 -1.90 27.88 10.24
CA HIS A 515 -2.64 26.67 10.55
C HIS A 515 -1.92 25.79 11.57
N GLU A 516 -0.60 25.95 11.73
CA GLU A 516 0.21 25.31 12.80
C GLU A 516 -0.23 25.69 14.22
N GLU A 517 -0.82 26.88 14.41
CA GLU A 517 -1.17 27.41 15.74
C GLU A 517 -2.62 27.09 16.15
N ALA A 518 -3.43 26.52 15.24
CA ALA A 518 -4.85 26.28 15.45
C ALA A 518 -5.12 24.80 15.80
N ASP A 519 -5.53 24.53 17.04
CA ASP A 519 -5.94 23.20 17.52
C ASP A 519 -7.06 22.62 16.64
N GLY A 520 -6.82 21.45 16.05
CA GLY A 520 -7.79 20.75 15.21
C GLY A 520 -7.92 21.29 13.78
N SER A 521 -6.97 22.12 13.32
CA SER A 521 -6.91 22.57 11.93
C SER A 521 -6.75 21.38 10.97
N GLU A 522 -7.56 21.36 9.90
CA GLU A 522 -7.50 20.32 8.85
C GLU A 522 -6.19 20.35 8.04
N TYR A 523 -5.38 21.38 8.25
CA TYR A 523 -4.14 21.64 7.56
C TYR A 523 -2.90 21.38 8.43
N GLN A 524 -3.01 20.92 9.68
CA GLN A 524 -1.84 20.72 10.56
C GLN A 524 -0.77 19.81 9.92
N LEU A 525 0.48 20.26 9.97
CA LEU A 525 1.64 19.39 9.83
C LEU A 525 1.76 18.64 11.16
N ILE A 526 1.41 17.36 11.16
CA ILE A 526 1.61 16.54 12.36
C ILE A 526 3.14 16.33 12.45
N ASP A 527 3.76 16.89 13.49
CA ASP A 527 5.18 16.69 13.80
C ASP A 527 5.41 15.20 14.10
N ALA A 528 5.75 14.45 13.04
CA ALA A 528 6.14 13.04 13.07
C ALA A 528 7.43 12.77 13.85
#